data_AF-H1SAW2-F1
#
_entry.id   AF-H1SAW2-F1
#
_cell.length_a   1.000
_cell.length_b   1.000
_cell.length_c   1.000
_cell.angle_alpha   90.00
_cell.angle_beta   90.00
_cell.angle_gamma   90.00
#
_symmetry.space_group_name_H-M   'P 1'
#
loop_
_entity.id
_entity.type
_entity.pdbx_description
1 polymer ?
#
loop_
_entity_poly.entity_id
_entity_poly.type
_entity_poly.pdbx_seq_one_letter_code
_entity_poly.pdbx_strand_id
1 'polypeptide(L)'
;MQPAKTPELAYTASIAEDGTRRAVTIRSTEVVLSPPKHYLPGKFVTAGIALLMTFGIAQLAVSPVAYLQMRASKTWFKTDATTVKSPFDAWSFDATDCSTDTTKVTRITGFLVSETDAICKALREDGLKPLVKQTIEFQGWTGVVGLLITLMIVFFSILAAFAAQEAVLLRKRLYGEGTSVTTSRTEVVEESSCVAKDSR
;
A
#
# COMPACT_ATOMS: atom_id res chain seq x y z
N MET A 1 -26.25 1.11 55.31
CA MET A 1 -25.07 0.66 54.53
C MET A 1 -24.84 1.67 53.41
N GLN A 2 -23.86 2.56 53.57
CA GLN A 2 -23.50 3.57 52.56
C GLN A 2 -22.37 3.02 51.68
N PRO A 3 -22.42 3.19 50.34
CA PRO A 3 -21.36 2.74 49.46
C PRO A 3 -20.11 3.62 49.61
N ALA A 4 -18.96 2.97 49.76
CA ALA A 4 -17.66 3.60 49.90
C ALA A 4 -17.29 4.39 48.63
N LYS A 5 -16.98 5.67 48.80
CA LYS A 5 -16.54 6.60 47.75
C LYS A 5 -15.08 6.28 47.40
N THR A 6 -14.84 5.77 46.20
CA THR A 6 -13.49 5.46 45.70
C THR A 6 -12.74 6.77 45.36
N PRO A 7 -11.51 6.99 45.87
CA PRO A 7 -10.75 8.19 45.55
C PRO A 7 -10.24 8.14 44.11
N GLU A 8 -10.63 9.15 43.34
CA GLU A 8 -10.16 9.46 41.99
C GLU A 8 -8.68 9.89 42.06
N LEU A 9 -7.77 8.94 41.82
CA LEU A 9 -6.33 9.21 41.74
C LEU A 9 -6.03 9.93 40.41
N ALA A 10 -6.08 11.26 40.45
CA ALA A 10 -5.60 12.13 39.38
C ALA A 10 -4.07 11.98 39.25
N TYR A 11 -3.62 11.19 38.28
CA TYR A 11 -2.21 11.01 37.98
C TYR A 11 -1.68 12.23 37.21
N THR A 12 -1.11 13.20 37.92
CA THR A 12 -0.39 14.34 37.34
C THR A 12 1.09 14.00 37.19
N ALA A 13 1.54 13.69 35.98
CA ALA A 13 2.97 13.62 35.66
C ALA A 13 3.50 15.03 35.37
N SER A 14 4.43 15.52 36.19
CA SER A 14 5.13 16.79 35.98
C SER A 14 6.55 16.51 35.47
N ILE A 15 6.84 16.88 34.22
CA ILE A 15 8.21 16.89 33.68
C ILE A 15 8.80 18.27 33.98
N ALA A 16 9.91 18.30 34.71
CA ALA A 16 10.61 19.52 35.09
C ALA A 16 11.71 19.83 34.07
N GLU A 17 11.41 20.67 33.09
CA GLU A 17 12.43 21.43 32.36
C GLU A 17 12.35 22.89 32.78
N ASP A 18 13.45 23.33 33.38
CA ASP A 18 13.90 24.71 33.57
C ASP A 18 12.89 25.78 34.06
N GLY A 19 12.98 26.09 35.35
CA GLY A 19 12.74 27.42 35.91
C GLY A 19 11.34 28.04 35.86
N THR A 20 10.40 27.48 35.12
CA THR A 20 9.01 27.97 35.03
C THR A 20 8.09 26.78 34.94
N ARG A 21 7.52 26.37 36.08
CA ARG A 21 6.48 25.34 36.14
C ARG A 21 5.21 25.85 35.44
N ARG A 22 5.17 25.79 34.11
CA ARG A 22 3.95 25.93 33.35
C ARG A 22 3.23 24.59 33.48
N ALA A 23 2.12 24.57 34.22
CA ALA A 23 1.23 23.43 34.23
C ALA A 23 0.65 23.29 32.81
N VAL A 24 1.30 22.50 31.95
CA VAL A 24 0.77 22.17 30.63
C VAL A 24 -0.42 21.26 30.89
N THR A 25 -1.61 21.85 30.80
CA THR A 25 -2.86 21.11 30.90
C THR A 25 -2.88 20.14 29.73
N ILE A 26 -2.80 18.83 30.02
CA ILE A 26 -2.77 17.72 29.02
C ILE A 26 -4.05 17.71 28.14
N ARG A 27 -5.00 18.61 28.41
CA ARG A 27 -6.24 18.87 27.66
C ARG A 27 -6.10 19.85 26.49
N SER A 28 -4.91 20.32 26.13
CA SER A 28 -4.75 21.08 24.89
C SER A 28 -5.05 20.17 23.69
N THR A 29 -6.23 20.38 23.10
CA THR A 29 -6.76 19.79 21.86
C THR A 29 -5.82 19.93 20.65
N GLU A 30 -4.74 20.69 20.80
CA GLU A 30 -3.72 21.00 19.80
C GLU A 30 -2.66 19.90 19.63
N VAL A 31 -2.51 18.99 20.60
CA VAL A 31 -1.44 17.95 20.56
C VAL A 31 -1.83 16.73 19.70
N VAL A 32 -3.12 16.53 19.40
CA VAL A 32 -3.59 15.37 18.62
C VAL A 32 -4.39 15.83 17.41
N LEU A 33 -3.68 16.09 16.30
CA LEU A 33 -4.31 16.32 15.00
C LEU A 33 -5.15 15.10 14.61
N SER A 34 -6.40 15.34 14.19
CA SER A 34 -7.21 14.26 13.62
C SER A 34 -6.62 13.83 12.28
N PRO A 35 -6.47 12.52 12.04
CA PRO A 35 -6.08 12.05 10.72
C PRO A 35 -7.12 12.48 9.68
N PRO A 36 -6.71 12.88 8.48
CA PRO A 36 -7.63 13.25 7.40
C PRO A 36 -8.63 12.11 7.11
N LYS A 37 -9.88 12.45 6.79
CA LYS A 37 -10.96 11.47 6.54
C LYS A 37 -10.63 10.43 5.45
N HIS A 38 -9.72 10.77 4.54
CA HIS A 38 -9.30 9.90 3.43
C HIS A 38 -7.97 9.16 3.66
N TYR A 39 -7.37 9.28 4.85
CA TYR A 39 -6.06 8.68 5.12
C TYR A 39 -6.10 7.14 5.12
N LEU A 40 -7.05 6.55 5.85
CA LEU A 40 -7.22 5.09 5.88
C LEU A 40 -7.56 4.49 4.51
N PRO A 41 -8.61 4.94 3.78
CA PRO A 41 -8.92 4.36 2.47
C PRO A 41 -7.78 4.55 1.47
N GLY A 42 -7.05 5.67 1.53
CA GLY A 42 -5.87 5.88 0.69
C GLY A 42 -4.79 4.81 0.91
N LYS A 43 -4.50 4.46 2.16
CA LYS A 43 -3.50 3.41 2.47
C LYS A 43 -3.94 2.02 2.01
N PHE A 44 -5.23 1.69 2.10
CA PHE A 44 -5.75 0.42 1.57
C PHE A 44 -5.63 0.35 0.04
N VAL A 45 -5.91 1.45 -0.67
CA VAL A 45 -5.74 1.51 -2.13
C VAL A 45 -4.26 1.33 -2.50
N THR A 46 -3.35 2.04 -1.82
CA THR A 46 -1.91 1.87 -2.06
C THR A 46 -1.44 0.44 -1.80
N ALA A 47 -1.87 -0.17 -0.70
CA ALA A 47 -1.54 -1.56 -0.38
C ALA A 47 -2.09 -2.53 -1.44
N GLY A 48 -3.33 -2.32 -1.91
CA GLY A 48 -3.94 -3.11 -2.97
C GLY A 48 -3.19 -3.02 -4.30
N ILE A 49 -2.80 -1.81 -4.73
CA ILE A 49 -1.98 -1.61 -5.94
C ILE A 49 -0.63 -2.30 -5.79
N ALA A 50 0.03 -2.17 -4.63
CA ALA A 50 1.31 -2.80 -4.39
C ALA A 50 1.21 -4.34 -4.46
N LEU A 51 0.13 -4.91 -3.92
CA LEU A 51 -0.13 -6.34 -4.00
C LEU A 51 -0.35 -6.82 -5.44
N LEU A 52 -1.12 -6.07 -6.25
CA LEU A 52 -1.32 -6.37 -7.67
C LEU A 52 -0.01 -6.32 -8.46
N MET A 53 0.83 -5.31 -8.20
CA MET A 53 2.15 -5.21 -8.82
C MET A 53 3.04 -6.38 -8.43
N THR A 54 3.01 -6.79 -7.16
CA THR A 54 3.76 -7.95 -6.66
C THR A 54 3.32 -9.24 -7.35
N PHE A 55 2.01 -9.42 -7.50
CA PHE A 55 1.46 -10.57 -8.20
C PHE A 55 1.95 -10.61 -9.66
N GLY A 56 1.91 -9.48 -10.36
CA GLY A 56 2.45 -9.38 -11.73
C GLY A 56 3.94 -9.70 -11.82
N ILE A 57 4.75 -9.17 -10.90
CA ILE A 57 6.20 -9.43 -10.83
C ILE A 57 6.49 -10.90 -10.51
N ALA A 58 5.73 -11.52 -9.61
CA ALA A 58 5.88 -12.93 -9.25
C ALA A 58 5.61 -13.85 -10.45
N GLN A 59 4.59 -13.55 -11.25
CA GLN A 59 4.30 -14.30 -12.47
C GLN A 59 5.43 -14.19 -13.50
N LEU A 60 6.05 -13.00 -13.60
CA LEU A 60 7.22 -12.79 -14.46
C LEU A 60 8.45 -13.56 -13.95
N ALA A 61 8.67 -13.62 -12.63
CA ALA A 61 9.82 -14.28 -12.03
C ALA A 61 9.78 -15.81 -12.14
N VAL A 62 8.59 -16.41 -12.18
CA VAL A 62 8.41 -17.88 -12.31
C VAL A 62 8.41 -18.33 -13.77
N SER A 63 8.17 -17.42 -14.71
CA SER A 63 8.12 -17.74 -16.13
C SER A 63 9.49 -18.21 -16.64
N PRO A 64 9.61 -19.41 -17.26
CA PRO A 64 10.86 -19.90 -17.86
C PRO A 64 11.21 -19.18 -19.18
N VAL A 65 10.53 -18.07 -19.47
CA VAL A 65 10.59 -17.37 -20.74
C VAL A 65 11.15 -15.96 -20.51
N ALA A 66 12.23 -15.63 -21.23
CA ALA A 66 12.84 -14.32 -21.17
C ALA A 66 12.09 -13.34 -22.08
N TYR A 67 11.76 -12.16 -21.54
CA TYR A 67 11.19 -11.05 -22.32
C TYR A 67 12.32 -10.15 -22.81
N LEU A 68 12.40 -9.99 -24.12
CA LEU A 68 13.44 -9.21 -24.78
C LEU A 68 12.80 -8.19 -25.73
N GLN A 69 13.47 -7.06 -25.91
CA GLN A 69 13.07 -6.03 -26.86
C GLN A 69 14.15 -5.87 -27.92
N MET A 70 13.75 -5.90 -29.18
CA MET A 70 14.64 -5.61 -30.30
C MET A 70 15.08 -4.15 -30.29
N ARG A 71 16.35 -3.88 -30.61
CA ARG A 71 16.91 -2.53 -30.51
C ARG A 71 16.38 -1.60 -31.60
N ALA A 72 16.25 -2.08 -32.84
CA ALA A 72 15.88 -1.25 -33.99
C ALA A 72 14.37 -1.25 -34.22
N SER A 73 13.72 -2.42 -34.26
CA SER A 73 12.26 -2.51 -34.43
C SER A 73 11.46 -2.14 -33.17
N LYS A 74 12.09 -2.13 -31.99
CA LYS A 74 11.43 -1.93 -30.68
C LYS A 74 10.34 -2.95 -30.36
N THR A 75 10.26 -4.02 -31.14
CA THR A 75 9.28 -5.09 -30.96
C THR A 75 9.66 -5.94 -29.76
N TRP A 76 8.69 -6.19 -28.89
CA TRP A 76 8.81 -7.08 -27.75
C TRP A 76 8.55 -8.52 -28.19
N PHE A 77 9.34 -9.44 -27.66
CA PHE A 77 9.14 -10.87 -27.85
C PHE A 77 9.56 -11.62 -26.59
N LYS A 78 9.06 -12.84 -26.45
CA LYS A 78 9.41 -13.75 -25.37
C LYS A 78 10.07 -14.99 -25.97
N THR A 79 11.11 -15.50 -25.32
CA THR A 79 11.86 -16.67 -25.83
C THR A 79 12.23 -17.63 -24.71
N ASP A 80 12.11 -18.92 -24.99
CA ASP A 80 12.53 -20.05 -24.14
C ASP A 80 13.86 -20.67 -24.64
N ALA A 81 14.65 -19.87 -25.38
CA ALA A 81 15.90 -20.23 -26.05
C ALA A 81 15.77 -21.16 -27.26
N THR A 82 14.67 -21.90 -27.41
CA THR A 82 14.40 -22.78 -28.57
C THR A 82 13.36 -22.20 -29.50
N THR A 83 12.41 -21.45 -28.96
CA THR A 83 11.34 -20.79 -29.70
C THR A 83 11.28 -19.31 -29.36
N VAL A 84 10.83 -18.52 -30.33
CA VAL A 84 10.58 -17.10 -30.19
C VAL A 84 9.11 -16.87 -30.42
N LYS A 85 8.45 -16.25 -29.44
CA LYS A 85 7.01 -16.03 -29.43
C LYS A 85 6.72 -14.56 -29.23
N SER A 86 5.59 -14.10 -29.76
CA SER A 86 5.08 -12.78 -29.41
C SER A 86 4.67 -12.72 -27.93
N PRO A 87 4.60 -11.55 -27.29
CA PRO A 87 4.18 -11.41 -25.89
C PRO A 87 2.79 -12.03 -25.64
N PHE A 88 1.88 -11.89 -26.61
CA PHE A 88 0.49 -12.34 -26.56
C PHE A 88 0.24 -13.64 -27.35
N ASP A 89 1.28 -14.40 -27.68
CA ASP A 89 1.18 -15.66 -28.43
C ASP A 89 0.47 -15.57 -29.80
N ALA A 90 0.38 -14.37 -30.39
CA ALA A 90 -0.18 -14.14 -31.73
C ALA A 90 0.66 -14.80 -32.85
N TRP A 91 1.97 -14.95 -32.62
CA TRP A 91 2.87 -15.67 -33.51
C TRP A 91 3.98 -16.35 -32.71
N SER A 92 4.54 -17.40 -33.29
CA SER A 92 5.70 -18.12 -32.79
C SER A 92 6.52 -18.67 -33.96
N PHE A 93 7.83 -18.75 -33.80
CA PHE A 93 8.70 -19.43 -34.74
C PHE A 93 9.87 -20.10 -34.01
N ASP A 94 10.46 -21.09 -34.65
CA ASP A 94 11.63 -21.81 -34.14
C ASP A 94 12.82 -21.78 -35.15
N ALA A 95 13.88 -22.51 -34.83
CA ALA A 95 15.07 -22.60 -35.69
C ALA A 95 14.78 -23.28 -37.06
N THR A 96 13.75 -24.13 -37.15
CA THR A 96 13.35 -24.81 -38.39
C THR A 96 12.61 -23.87 -39.33
N ASP A 97 11.74 -23.01 -38.79
CA ASP A 97 11.08 -21.94 -39.54
C ASP A 97 12.11 -20.98 -40.15
N CYS A 98 13.13 -20.63 -39.37
CA CYS A 98 14.25 -19.80 -39.81
C CYS A 98 15.04 -20.40 -40.99
N SER A 99 15.14 -21.72 -41.07
CA SER A 99 15.86 -22.39 -42.16
C SER A 99 15.02 -22.54 -43.43
N THR A 100 13.69 -22.46 -43.30
CA THR A 100 12.76 -22.70 -44.39
C THR A 100 12.44 -21.41 -45.14
N ASP A 101 12.03 -20.35 -44.42
CA ASP A 101 11.63 -19.09 -45.04
C ASP A 101 11.78 -17.92 -44.06
N THR A 102 12.92 -17.25 -44.11
CA THR A 102 13.20 -16.06 -43.31
C THR A 102 12.27 -14.90 -43.65
N THR A 103 11.80 -14.79 -44.91
CA THR A 103 10.91 -13.71 -45.34
C THR A 103 9.53 -13.82 -44.71
N LYS A 104 9.03 -15.06 -44.53
CA LYS A 104 7.82 -15.34 -43.77
C LYS A 104 7.97 -14.87 -42.32
N VAL A 105 9.09 -15.17 -41.66
CA VAL A 105 9.36 -14.76 -40.27
C VAL A 105 9.39 -13.23 -40.15
N THR A 106 10.10 -12.53 -41.04
CA THR A 106 10.13 -11.06 -41.04
C THR A 106 8.73 -10.47 -41.21
N ARG A 107 7.90 -11.04 -42.10
CA ARG A 107 6.55 -10.55 -42.36
C ARG A 107 5.59 -10.74 -41.18
N ILE A 108 5.67 -11.86 -40.46
CA ILE A 108 4.77 -12.12 -39.32
C ILE A 108 5.20 -11.38 -38.05
N THR A 109 6.51 -11.21 -37.85
CA THR A 109 7.07 -10.58 -36.63
C THR A 109 7.12 -9.07 -36.72
N GLY A 110 7.25 -8.51 -37.94
CA GLY A 110 7.53 -7.10 -38.15
C GLY A 110 8.97 -6.71 -37.80
N PHE A 111 9.88 -7.67 -37.63
CA PHE A 111 11.30 -7.40 -37.44
C PHE A 111 11.95 -6.84 -38.70
N LEU A 112 13.10 -6.17 -38.56
CA LEU A 112 13.93 -5.88 -39.73
C LEU A 112 14.56 -7.18 -40.25
N VAL A 113 14.89 -7.21 -41.53
CA VAL A 113 15.56 -8.38 -42.17
C VAL A 113 16.88 -8.71 -41.46
N SER A 114 17.66 -7.69 -41.10
CA SER A 114 18.92 -7.85 -40.36
C SER A 114 18.72 -8.37 -38.92
N GLU A 115 17.63 -7.99 -38.26
CA GLU A 115 17.29 -8.50 -36.93
C GLU A 115 16.83 -9.96 -37.03
N THR A 116 16.02 -10.29 -38.03
CA THR A 116 15.56 -11.66 -38.28
C THR A 116 16.75 -12.58 -38.54
N ASP A 117 17.68 -12.17 -39.39
CA ASP A 117 18.89 -12.94 -39.69
C ASP A 117 19.76 -13.15 -38.42
N ALA A 118 19.97 -12.09 -37.63
CA ALA A 118 20.71 -12.18 -36.38
C ALA A 118 20.05 -13.13 -35.37
N ILE A 119 18.73 -13.07 -35.22
CA ILE A 119 17.97 -13.96 -34.32
C ILE A 119 18.03 -15.40 -34.82
N CYS A 120 17.79 -15.63 -36.11
CA CYS A 120 17.83 -16.97 -36.70
C CYS A 120 19.20 -17.61 -36.59
N LYS A 121 20.27 -16.84 -36.84
CA LYS A 121 21.64 -17.29 -36.62
C LYS A 121 21.88 -17.66 -35.15
N ALA A 122 21.46 -16.79 -34.23
CA ALA A 122 21.69 -17.01 -32.81
C ALA A 122 20.82 -18.16 -32.23
N LEU A 123 19.65 -18.44 -32.81
CA LEU A 123 18.84 -19.63 -32.52
C LEU A 123 19.55 -20.91 -32.98
N ARG A 124 20.15 -20.88 -34.17
CA ARG A 124 20.85 -22.05 -34.75
C ARG A 124 22.15 -22.38 -34.02
N GLU A 125 22.87 -21.35 -33.57
CA GLU A 125 24.15 -21.48 -32.87
C GLU A 125 24.00 -21.62 -31.35
N ASP A 126 22.77 -21.81 -30.83
CA ASP A 126 22.48 -21.84 -29.38
C ASP A 126 22.91 -20.57 -28.61
N GLY A 127 23.20 -19.48 -29.33
CA GLY A 127 23.67 -18.21 -28.77
C GLY A 127 22.64 -17.51 -27.88
N LEU A 128 21.35 -17.85 -27.99
CA LEU A 128 20.30 -17.33 -27.11
C LEU A 128 20.34 -17.96 -25.72
N LYS A 129 20.79 -19.21 -25.56
CA LYS A 129 20.77 -19.93 -24.27
C LYS A 129 21.47 -19.16 -23.14
N PRO A 130 22.73 -18.68 -23.28
CA PRO A 130 23.38 -17.92 -22.21
C PRO A 130 22.66 -16.60 -21.92
N LEU A 131 22.12 -15.95 -22.95
CA LEU A 131 21.41 -14.67 -22.81
C LEU A 131 20.09 -14.85 -22.05
N VAL A 132 19.34 -15.91 -22.37
CA VAL A 132 18.10 -16.28 -21.67
C VAL A 132 18.39 -16.66 -20.23
N LYS A 133 19.43 -17.48 -19.98
CA LYS A 133 19.83 -17.87 -18.62
C LYS A 133 20.17 -16.65 -17.77
N GLN A 134 21.01 -15.76 -18.28
CA GLN A 134 21.38 -14.53 -17.58
C GLN A 134 20.17 -13.62 -17.35
N THR A 135 19.27 -13.51 -18.33
CA THR A 135 18.04 -12.71 -18.21
C THR A 135 17.11 -13.26 -17.15
N ILE A 136 16.90 -14.58 -17.11
CA ILE A 136 16.07 -15.25 -16.09
C ILE A 136 16.66 -15.03 -14.70
N GLU A 137 17.98 -15.17 -14.54
CA GLU A 137 18.65 -14.91 -13.26
C GLU A 137 18.46 -13.46 -12.81
N PHE A 138 18.63 -12.50 -13.72
CA PHE A 138 18.41 -11.09 -13.45
C PHE A 138 16.95 -10.75 -13.16
N GLN A 139 16.00 -11.36 -13.88
CA GLN A 139 14.56 -11.21 -13.63
C GLN A 139 14.17 -11.78 -12.27
N GLY A 140 14.70 -12.96 -11.91
CA GLY A 140 14.50 -13.55 -10.60
C GLY A 140 15.03 -12.65 -9.49
N TRP A 141 16.25 -12.12 -9.64
CA TRP A 141 16.85 -11.23 -8.65
C TRP A 141 16.08 -9.91 -8.51
N THR A 142 15.69 -9.31 -9.64
CA THR A 142 14.84 -8.11 -9.69
C THR A 142 13.48 -8.37 -9.04
N GLY A 143 12.90 -9.54 -9.26
CA GLY A 143 11.65 -9.97 -8.65
C GLY A 143 11.75 -10.05 -7.13
N VAL A 144 12.83 -10.65 -6.61
CA VAL A 144 13.10 -10.74 -5.17
C VAL A 144 13.26 -9.34 -4.55
N VAL A 145 14.04 -8.45 -5.19
CA VAL A 145 14.22 -7.08 -4.71
C VAL A 145 12.90 -6.31 -4.72
N GLY A 146 12.11 -6.43 -5.79
CA GLY A 146 10.78 -5.81 -5.90
C GLY A 146 9.81 -6.30 -4.83
N LEU A 147 9.84 -7.60 -4.51
CA LEU A 147 9.04 -8.19 -3.45
C LEU A 147 9.42 -7.62 -2.07
N LEU A 148 10.72 -7.49 -1.78
CA LEU A 148 11.20 -6.92 -0.52
C LEU A 148 10.75 -5.46 -0.34
N ILE A 149 10.86 -4.64 -1.39
CA ILE A 149 10.39 -3.25 -1.38
C ILE A 149 8.89 -3.19 -1.10
N THR A 150 8.11 -4.05 -1.77
CA THR A 150 6.65 -4.08 -1.58
C THR A 150 6.27 -4.50 -0.16
N LEU A 151 6.94 -5.52 0.38
CA LEU A 151 6.73 -5.97 1.75
C LEU A 151 7.01 -4.85 2.75
N MET A 152 8.08 -4.07 2.56
CA MET A 152 8.38 -2.90 3.37
C MET A 152 7.27 -1.85 3.31
N ILE A 153 6.75 -1.53 2.11
CA ILE A 153 5.64 -0.56 1.94
C ILE A 153 4.38 -1.03 2.66
N VAL A 154 4.03 -2.31 2.51
CA VAL A 154 2.86 -2.91 3.18
C VAL A 154 3.04 -2.87 4.69
N PHE A 155 4.22 -3.25 5.19
CA PHE A 155 4.55 -3.22 6.61
C PHE A 155 4.40 -1.81 7.21
N PHE A 156 5.00 -0.80 6.58
CA PHE A 156 4.86 0.59 7.03
C PHE A 156 3.41 1.09 6.97
N SER A 157 2.65 0.67 5.96
CA SER A 157 1.25 1.05 5.82
C SER A 157 0.39 0.45 6.95
N ILE A 158 0.66 -0.79 7.34
CA ILE A 158 -0.02 -1.47 8.46
C ILE A 158 0.32 -0.77 9.79
N LEU A 159 1.60 -0.48 10.05
CA LEU A 159 2.02 0.24 11.25
C LEU A 159 1.35 1.62 11.34
N ALA A 160 1.31 2.36 10.23
CA ALA A 160 0.64 3.65 10.18
C ALA A 160 -0.88 3.54 10.43
N ALA A 161 -1.51 2.46 9.96
CA ALA A 161 -2.93 2.21 10.21
C ALA A 161 -3.21 1.90 11.68
N PHE A 162 -2.40 1.06 12.33
CA PHE A 162 -2.53 0.76 13.75
C PHE A 162 -2.32 2.01 14.62
N ALA A 163 -1.28 2.81 14.35
CA ALA A 163 -1.05 4.06 15.06
C ALA A 163 -2.23 5.04 14.93
N ALA A 164 -2.83 5.13 13.73
CA ALA A 164 -4.02 5.95 13.51
C ALA A 164 -5.25 5.43 14.27
N GLN A 165 -5.44 4.10 14.34
CA GLN A 165 -6.53 3.50 15.09
C GLN A 165 -6.40 3.75 16.60
N GLU A 166 -5.20 3.59 17.16
CA GLU A 166 -4.95 3.88 18.57
C GLU A 166 -5.18 5.35 18.90
N ALA A 167 -4.72 6.27 18.05
CA ALA A 167 -4.97 7.70 18.20
C ALA A 167 -6.47 8.04 18.19
N VAL A 168 -7.25 7.42 17.29
CA VAL A 168 -8.71 7.60 17.23
C VAL A 168 -9.39 7.03 18.48
N LEU A 169 -8.93 5.88 18.97
CA LEU A 169 -9.46 5.25 20.18
C LEU A 169 -9.17 6.08 21.43
N LEU A 170 -7.94 6.60 21.59
CA LEU A 170 -7.59 7.53 22.66
C LEU A 170 -8.46 8.78 22.64
N ARG A 171 -8.66 9.37 21.45
CA ARG A 171 -9.51 10.55 21.28
C ARG A 171 -10.96 10.26 21.70
N LYS A 172 -11.51 9.09 21.33
CA LYS A 172 -12.85 8.68 21.78
C LYS A 172 -12.95 8.55 23.29
N ARG A 173 -11.92 8.02 23.97
CA ARG A 173 -11.90 7.94 25.44
C ARG A 173 -11.83 9.32 26.09
N LEU A 174 -10.93 10.19 25.60
CA LEU A 174 -10.71 11.52 26.19
C LEU A 174 -11.87 12.51 25.99
N TYR A 175 -12.59 12.42 24.86
CA TYR A 175 -13.65 13.37 24.50
C TYR A 175 -15.06 12.75 24.45
N GLY A 176 -15.20 11.42 24.50
CA GLY A 176 -16.49 10.72 24.42
C GLY A 176 -17.23 10.57 25.75
N GLU A 177 -16.54 10.58 26.89
CA GLU A 177 -17.16 10.52 28.23
C GLU A 177 -17.74 11.88 28.72
N GLY A 178 -17.54 12.97 27.97
CA GLY A 178 -17.94 14.33 28.39
C GLY A 178 -19.39 14.75 28.07
N THR A 179 -20.18 13.92 27.37
CA THR A 179 -21.52 14.29 26.86
C THR A 179 -22.69 13.69 27.65
N SER A 180 -22.43 13.23 28.87
CA SER A 180 -23.45 12.69 29.78
C SER A 180 -23.33 13.25 31.20
N VAL A 181 -23.02 14.55 31.33
CA VAL A 181 -23.46 15.31 32.50
C VAL A 181 -24.46 16.34 32.00
N THR A 182 -25.63 15.81 31.65
CA THR A 182 -26.86 16.60 31.55
C THR A 182 -26.99 17.35 32.87
N THR A 183 -26.82 18.65 32.75
CA THR A 183 -27.28 19.69 33.65
C THR A 183 -28.68 19.36 34.17
N SER A 184 -28.78 18.60 35.26
CA SER A 184 -29.89 18.73 36.21
C SER A 184 -29.66 20.03 36.96
N ARG A 185 -29.87 21.13 36.25
CA ARG A 185 -30.25 22.41 36.83
C ARG A 185 -31.65 22.19 37.37
N THR A 186 -31.73 21.64 38.57
CA THR A 186 -32.91 21.74 39.41
C THR A 186 -32.96 23.21 39.83
N GLU A 187 -33.56 24.04 38.96
CA GLU A 187 -34.11 25.33 39.36
C GLU A 187 -35.19 25.04 40.41
N VAL A 188 -34.77 24.99 41.67
CA VAL A 188 -35.66 25.24 42.80
C VAL A 188 -35.87 26.75 42.81
N VAL A 189 -36.74 27.22 41.93
CA VAL A 189 -37.42 28.51 42.11
C VAL A 189 -38.49 28.24 43.16
N GLU A 190 -38.12 28.45 44.41
CA GLU A 190 -39.04 28.52 45.55
C GLU A 190 -39.81 29.84 45.44
N GLU A 191 -40.87 29.84 44.64
CA GLU A 191 -41.84 30.93 44.57
C GLU A 191 -42.78 30.82 45.79
N SER A 192 -42.35 31.41 46.90
CA SER A 192 -43.18 31.67 48.07
C SER A 192 -44.17 32.81 47.75
N SER A 193 -45.39 32.46 47.35
CA SER A 193 -46.52 33.39 47.28
C SER A 193 -47.84 32.68 47.60
N CYS A 194 -48.23 32.76 48.87
CA CYS A 194 -49.48 32.34 49.48
C CYS A 194 -49.60 33.21 50.75
N VAL A 195 -50.65 33.93 51.13
CA VAL A 195 -52.07 34.00 50.75
C VAL A 195 -52.56 35.37 51.26
N ALA A 196 -53.17 36.18 50.40
CA ALA A 196 -54.03 37.28 50.84
C ALA A 196 -55.48 36.77 50.87
N LYS A 197 -56.05 36.73 52.06
CA LYS A 197 -57.42 36.30 52.38
C LYS A 197 -58.32 37.53 52.31
N ASP A 198 -59.25 37.57 51.35
CA ASP A 198 -60.35 38.54 51.32
C ASP A 198 -61.62 37.90 50.75
N SER A 199 -62.79 38.46 51.12
CA SER A 199 -64.19 38.05 50.91
C SER A 199 -64.75 37.21 52.07
N ARG A 200 -65.46 37.81 53.03
CA ARG A 200 -66.77 38.53 53.00
C ARG A 200 -67.95 37.56 52.98
#